data_AF-A0A537TRL3-F1
#
_entry.id   AF-A0A537TRL3-F1
#
_cell.length_a   1.000
_cell.length_b   1.000
_cell.length_c   1.000
_cell.angle_alpha   90.00
_cell.angle_beta   90.00
_cell.angle_gamma   90.00
#
_symmetry.space_group_name_H-M   'P 1'
#
loop_
_entity.id
_entity.type
_entity.pdbx_description
1 polymer ?
#
loop_
_entity_poly.entity_id
_entity_poly.type
_entity_poly.pdbx_seq_one_letter_code
_entity_poly.pdbx_strand_id
1 'polypeptide(L)'
;MAVTTEAPVTYVEAQLRRRRRLLLPILILLALAVVIGLIAVGFALAAAERLTRNRTEAFADIKRHFEHGSIGADQSSGIPFWVWKALPRLFPAEFDGRLDFRAFGFLYRIDSQGRQEDLPIGISKRDFHGIDLVWFNCAICHTGTYRTSEGAERVIVRGMPSNNLNLYGFIRFILDAGVDERLKPDKLIPAIQAAGANLGPIEQQVWRHVVIPRMREGFIERRSRLQPFLAAQAPWGPGRVDTFNPYKLVQMEMLLDSISPDERHAASDFPSIFNQKPREGMHLHWDGNNASLAERNLSAALGAGVTPETVDHAAIERVAAWLGDLQPPRSPHQVDPGAAERGRAIYMNGCAVCHGHQGPDRFVFEGAKLGTVEPNSELGTDPGRLDSYTEAFRQRQLTELFAGTRFQFKHFVKTNGYANMPLDALWLRGPYLHNGSVPTLRDLLAPPAERPSAFVRGIDIIDGKSGGFVSPSCTPGSRPAQGFCYDTRVLGNGNGGHTFGTTLQANEKDDLIAYLLTF
;
A
#
# COMPACT_ATOMS: atom_id res chain seq x y z
N MET A 1 -72.75 63.44 11.58
CA MET A 1 -72.02 62.72 10.52
C MET A 1 -71.07 63.71 9.85
N ALA A 2 -69.83 63.76 10.30
CA ALA A 2 -68.82 64.65 9.72
C ALA A 2 -68.26 63.97 8.47
N VAL A 3 -68.62 64.51 7.29
CA VAL A 3 -67.99 64.12 6.02
C VAL A 3 -66.64 64.81 5.99
N THR A 4 -65.58 64.07 6.28
CA THR A 4 -64.21 64.50 6.03
C THR A 4 -64.01 64.65 4.53
N THR A 5 -64.01 65.88 4.03
CA THR A 5 -63.64 66.20 2.65
C THR A 5 -62.13 66.05 2.49
N GLU A 6 -61.68 64.97 1.85
CA GLU A 6 -60.30 64.82 1.43
C GLU A 6 -59.90 65.97 0.49
N ALA A 7 -58.72 66.56 0.73
CA ALA A 7 -58.17 67.63 -0.10
C ALA A 7 -57.98 67.17 -1.56
N PRO A 8 -58.20 68.05 -2.56
CA PRO A 8 -58.09 67.68 -3.97
C PRO A 8 -56.65 67.33 -4.31
N VAL A 9 -56.43 66.05 -4.65
CA VAL A 9 -55.14 65.54 -5.13
C VAL A 9 -54.74 66.31 -6.38
N THR A 10 -53.60 66.99 -6.33
CA THR A 10 -53.11 67.77 -7.47
C THR A 10 -52.80 66.86 -8.66
N TYR A 11 -52.93 67.38 -9.89
CA TYR A 11 -52.61 66.61 -11.13
C TYR A 11 -51.21 65.97 -11.07
N VAL A 12 -50.27 66.67 -10.43
CA VAL A 12 -48.89 66.20 -10.20
C VAL A 12 -48.86 64.99 -9.26
N GLU A 13 -49.60 64.99 -8.16
CA GLU A 13 -49.70 63.85 -7.24
C GLU A 13 -50.38 62.64 -7.90
N ALA A 14 -51.38 62.85 -8.75
CA ALA A 14 -52.02 61.79 -9.53
C ALA A 14 -51.05 61.16 -10.55
N GLN A 15 -50.27 61.98 -11.25
CA GLN A 15 -49.22 61.52 -12.17
C GLN A 15 -48.09 60.78 -11.44
N LEU A 16 -47.63 61.28 -10.29
CA LEU A 16 -46.62 60.63 -9.46
C LEU A 16 -47.11 59.30 -8.90
N ARG A 17 -48.37 59.21 -8.44
CA ARG A 17 -48.99 57.93 -8.03
C ARG A 17 -49.10 56.95 -9.19
N ARG A 18 -49.45 57.41 -10.40
CA ARG A 18 -49.54 56.57 -11.60
C ARG A 18 -48.16 56.06 -12.05
N ARG A 19 -47.14 56.93 -12.06
CA ARG A 19 -45.73 56.56 -12.31
C ARG A 19 -45.22 55.58 -11.25
N ARG A 20 -45.46 55.81 -9.96
CA ARG A 20 -45.11 54.84 -8.90
C ARG A 20 -45.82 53.50 -9.09
N ARG A 21 -47.13 53.49 -9.39
CA ARG A 21 -47.87 52.25 -9.64
C ARG A 21 -47.33 51.45 -10.84
N LEU A 22 -46.79 52.12 -11.85
CA LEU A 22 -46.23 51.48 -13.04
C LEU A 22 -44.75 51.10 -12.89
N LEU A 23 -43.93 51.95 -12.27
CA LEU A 23 -42.47 51.76 -12.15
C LEU A 23 -42.08 50.90 -10.94
N LEU A 24 -42.83 50.94 -9.85
CA LEU A 24 -42.53 50.14 -8.65
C LEU A 24 -42.53 48.62 -8.93
N PRO A 25 -43.53 48.02 -9.60
CA PRO A 25 -43.47 46.59 -9.93
C PRO A 25 -42.30 46.26 -10.87
N ILE A 26 -41.95 47.15 -11.81
CA ILE A 26 -40.79 46.98 -12.70
C ILE A 26 -39.48 47.00 -11.88
N LEU A 27 -39.34 47.93 -10.95
CA LEU A 27 -38.17 48.02 -10.06
C LEU A 27 -38.09 46.82 -9.11
N ILE A 28 -39.22 46.33 -8.59
CA ILE A 28 -39.27 45.11 -7.78
C ILE A 28 -38.85 43.89 -8.60
N LEU A 29 -39.32 43.76 -9.84
CA LEU A 29 -38.93 42.66 -10.73
C LEU A 29 -37.44 42.73 -11.09
N LEU A 30 -36.91 43.93 -11.37
CA LEU A 30 -35.48 44.16 -11.59
C LEU A 30 -34.65 43.80 -10.35
N ALA A 31 -35.07 44.24 -9.18
CA ALA A 31 -34.41 43.90 -7.92
C ALA A 31 -34.45 42.38 -7.65
N LEU A 32 -35.59 41.73 -7.90
CA LEU A 32 -35.73 40.28 -7.76
C LEU A 32 -34.84 39.53 -8.76
N ALA A 33 -34.77 39.99 -10.02
CA ALA A 33 -33.90 39.41 -11.03
C ALA A 33 -32.41 39.57 -10.66
N VAL A 34 -32.02 40.73 -10.12
CA VAL A 34 -30.66 40.94 -9.59
C VAL A 34 -30.38 40.01 -8.41
N VAL A 35 -31.30 39.88 -7.46
CA VAL A 35 -31.15 38.97 -6.30
C VAL A 35 -31.04 37.51 -6.76
N ILE A 36 -31.90 37.07 -7.67
CA ILE A 36 -31.84 35.72 -8.25
C ILE A 36 -30.52 35.52 -8.99
N GLY A 37 -30.07 36.52 -9.76
CA GLY A 37 -28.78 36.50 -10.44
C GLY A 37 -27.61 36.37 -9.47
N LEU A 38 -27.60 37.14 -8.38
CA LEU A 38 -26.57 37.06 -7.33
C LEU A 38 -26.59 35.71 -6.61
N ILE A 39 -27.77 35.17 -6.33
CA ILE A 39 -27.91 33.82 -5.76
C ILE A 39 -27.36 32.77 -6.72
N ALA A 40 -27.71 32.84 -8.01
CA ALA A 40 -27.22 31.91 -9.02
C ALA A 40 -25.70 31.99 -9.19
N VAL A 41 -25.13 33.20 -9.20
CA VAL A 41 -23.66 33.40 -9.20
C VAL A 41 -23.03 32.84 -7.94
N GLY A 42 -23.62 33.07 -6.76
CA GLY A 42 -23.16 32.49 -5.51
C GLY A 42 -23.14 30.96 -5.54
N PHE A 43 -24.21 30.33 -6.03
CA PHE A 43 -24.25 28.88 -6.24
C PHE A 43 -23.22 28.39 -7.26
N ALA A 44 -23.04 29.12 -8.37
CA ALA A 44 -22.06 28.77 -9.39
C ALA A 44 -20.63 28.84 -8.85
N LEU A 45 -20.31 29.87 -8.06
CA LEU A 45 -19.01 30.01 -7.40
C LEU A 45 -18.78 28.91 -6.36
N ALA A 46 -19.78 28.59 -5.54
CA ALA A 46 -19.68 27.50 -4.56
C ALA A 46 -19.53 26.13 -5.23
N ALA A 47 -20.23 25.89 -6.34
CA ALA A 47 -20.10 24.69 -7.14
C ALA A 47 -18.72 24.61 -7.81
N ALA A 48 -18.23 25.72 -8.37
CA ALA A 48 -16.90 25.80 -8.99
C ALA A 48 -15.80 25.57 -7.95
N GLU A 49 -15.89 26.19 -6.78
CA GLU A 49 -14.96 25.95 -5.67
C GLU A 49 -14.98 24.46 -5.29
N ARG A 50 -16.15 23.86 -5.12
CA ARG A 50 -16.28 22.43 -4.79
C ARG A 50 -15.67 21.53 -5.88
N LEU A 51 -15.96 21.79 -7.15
CA LEU A 51 -15.48 21.00 -8.28
C LEU A 51 -13.98 21.21 -8.59
N THR A 52 -13.36 22.27 -8.08
CA THR A 52 -11.92 22.54 -8.26
C THR A 52 -11.08 22.14 -7.05
N ARG A 53 -11.71 21.72 -5.93
CA ARG A 53 -10.99 21.21 -4.76
C ARG A 53 -10.20 19.96 -5.13
N ASN A 54 -8.89 20.06 -4.93
CA ASN A 54 -7.97 18.96 -5.03
C ASN A 54 -6.84 19.19 -4.03
N ARG A 55 -7.03 18.76 -2.78
CA ARG A 55 -6.08 19.02 -1.68
C ARG A 55 -5.90 17.79 -0.80
N THR A 56 -4.67 17.57 -0.37
CA THR A 56 -4.30 16.49 0.54
C THR A 56 -4.04 17.02 1.92
N GLU A 57 -4.14 16.15 2.92
CA GLU A 57 -3.68 16.49 4.26
C GLU A 57 -2.16 16.67 4.27
N ALA A 58 -1.71 17.82 4.76
CA ALA A 58 -0.30 18.15 4.86
C ALA A 58 0.24 17.79 6.23
N PHE A 59 1.28 16.95 6.27
CA PHE A 59 1.93 16.52 7.50
C PHE A 59 3.33 17.13 7.60
N ALA A 60 3.57 17.99 8.58
CA ALA A 60 4.89 18.59 8.81
C ALA A 60 5.92 17.55 9.29
N ASP A 61 5.53 16.64 10.18
CA ASP A 61 6.38 15.51 10.58
C ASP A 61 6.47 14.47 9.45
N ILE A 62 7.70 14.09 9.09
CA ILE A 62 7.96 13.12 8.03
C ILE A 62 7.47 11.72 8.38
N LYS A 63 7.47 11.33 9.67
CA LYS A 63 6.93 10.02 10.07
C LYS A 63 5.43 9.96 9.86
N ARG A 64 4.70 11.02 10.23
CA ARG A 64 3.26 11.16 9.92
C ARG A 64 2.99 11.23 8.42
N HIS A 65 3.84 11.95 7.67
CA HIS A 65 3.72 12.00 6.21
C HIS A 65 3.95 10.64 5.55
N PHE A 66 4.90 9.84 6.03
CA PHE A 66 5.07 8.46 5.57
C PHE A 66 3.82 7.62 5.89
N GLU A 67 3.25 7.76 7.09
CA GLU A 67 2.07 6.99 7.51
C GLU A 67 0.78 7.34 6.75
N HIS A 68 0.56 8.61 6.40
CA HIS A 68 -0.74 9.10 5.90
C HIS A 68 -0.67 10.09 4.74
N GLY A 69 0.53 10.50 4.30
CA GLY A 69 0.69 11.39 3.16
C GLY A 69 0.24 10.72 1.86
N SER A 70 -0.46 11.49 1.02
CA SER A 70 -0.84 11.05 -0.33
C SER A 70 0.41 10.96 -1.21
N ILE A 71 0.43 9.94 -2.07
CA ILE A 71 1.38 9.78 -3.18
C ILE A 71 0.70 10.00 -4.54
N GLY A 72 -0.57 10.42 -4.54
CA GLY A 72 -1.38 10.62 -5.75
C GLY A 72 -2.35 9.47 -6.09
N ALA A 73 -2.26 8.33 -5.40
CA ALA A 73 -3.04 7.12 -5.75
C ALA A 73 -4.54 7.26 -5.46
N ASP A 74 -4.90 8.09 -4.50
CA ASP A 74 -6.28 8.35 -4.08
C ASP A 74 -7.16 9.01 -5.16
N GLN A 75 -6.59 9.77 -6.10
CA GLN A 75 -7.36 10.41 -7.17
C GLN A 75 -7.93 9.39 -8.18
N SER A 76 -7.12 8.41 -8.57
CA SER A 76 -7.50 7.41 -9.55
C SER A 76 -8.19 6.21 -8.88
N SER A 77 -7.69 5.76 -7.73
CA SER A 77 -8.05 4.49 -7.10
C SER A 77 -8.77 4.63 -5.76
N GLY A 78 -8.95 5.85 -5.26
CA GLY A 78 -9.49 6.09 -3.93
C GLY A 78 -10.96 5.70 -3.76
N ILE A 79 -11.25 5.24 -2.55
CA ILE A 79 -12.60 4.96 -2.08
C ILE A 79 -13.08 6.17 -1.27
N PRO A 80 -14.33 6.65 -1.44
CA PRO A 80 -14.86 7.67 -0.57
C PRO A 80 -14.73 7.28 0.91
N PHE A 81 -14.17 8.17 1.73
CA PHE A 81 -13.85 7.95 3.14
C PHE A 81 -15.02 7.36 3.93
N TRP A 82 -16.23 7.87 3.70
CA TRP A 82 -17.40 7.37 4.41
C TRP A 82 -17.83 5.98 3.97
N VAL A 83 -17.60 5.62 2.69
CA VAL A 83 -17.78 4.24 2.22
C VAL A 83 -16.76 3.34 2.91
N TRP A 84 -15.49 3.73 2.93
CA TRP A 84 -14.43 3.01 3.67
C TRP A 84 -14.84 2.74 5.12
N LYS A 85 -15.33 3.75 5.86
CA LYS A 85 -15.81 3.58 7.25
C LYS A 85 -17.06 2.69 7.38
N ALA A 86 -17.89 2.61 6.34
CA ALA A 86 -19.11 1.81 6.32
C ALA A 86 -18.89 0.34 5.94
N LEU A 87 -17.82 0.01 5.20
CA LEU A 87 -17.55 -1.36 4.73
C LEU A 87 -17.60 -2.42 5.85
N PRO A 88 -16.98 -2.22 7.03
CA PRO A 88 -17.05 -3.22 8.11
C PRO A 88 -18.48 -3.51 8.60
N ARG A 89 -19.37 -2.51 8.56
CA ARG A 89 -20.78 -2.67 8.98
C ARG A 89 -21.61 -3.40 7.93
N LEU A 90 -21.31 -3.18 6.66
CA LEU A 90 -22.00 -3.81 5.54
C LEU A 90 -21.55 -5.27 5.34
N PHE A 91 -20.30 -5.59 5.66
CA PHE A 91 -19.70 -6.89 5.40
C PHE A 91 -19.11 -7.56 6.66
N PRO A 92 -19.86 -7.70 7.76
CA PRO A 92 -19.30 -8.11 9.06
C PRO A 92 -18.55 -9.45 9.02
N ALA A 93 -18.96 -10.38 8.14
CA ALA A 93 -18.28 -11.66 7.97
C ALA A 93 -16.84 -11.52 7.42
N GLU A 94 -16.61 -10.59 6.49
CA GLU A 94 -15.27 -10.34 5.90
C GLU A 94 -14.33 -9.63 6.87
N PHE A 95 -14.89 -8.98 7.89
CA PHE A 95 -14.15 -8.21 8.89
C PHE A 95 -14.01 -8.94 10.24
N ASP A 96 -14.32 -10.24 10.31
CA ASP A 96 -14.36 -11.02 11.56
C ASP A 96 -15.19 -10.31 12.67
N GLY A 97 -16.29 -9.65 12.30
CA GLY A 97 -17.15 -8.88 13.20
C GLY A 97 -16.56 -7.53 13.67
N ARG A 98 -15.37 -7.15 13.21
CA ARG A 98 -14.72 -5.88 13.57
C ARG A 98 -15.35 -4.70 12.84
N LEU A 99 -15.13 -3.50 13.37
CA LEU A 99 -15.54 -2.24 12.75
C LEU A 99 -14.36 -1.46 12.12
N ASP A 100 -13.26 -2.17 11.86
CA ASP A 100 -12.00 -1.66 11.32
C ASP A 100 -11.34 -2.68 10.38
N PHE A 101 -10.24 -2.31 9.74
CA PHE A 101 -9.60 -3.12 8.70
C PHE A 101 -8.54 -4.11 9.23
N ARG A 102 -8.46 -4.36 10.55
CA ARG A 102 -7.47 -5.30 11.12
C ARG A 102 -7.68 -6.75 10.67
N ALA A 103 -8.89 -7.12 10.23
CA ALA A 103 -9.16 -8.43 9.62
C ALA A 103 -8.30 -8.69 8.37
N PHE A 104 -7.91 -7.63 7.66
CA PHE A 104 -7.00 -7.68 6.52
C PHE A 104 -5.55 -7.34 6.91
N GLY A 105 -5.27 -7.25 8.21
CA GLY A 105 -3.95 -6.93 8.74
C GLY A 105 -3.59 -5.45 8.69
N PHE A 106 -4.53 -4.51 8.52
CA PHE A 106 -4.18 -3.09 8.59
C PHE A 106 -3.74 -2.68 9.99
N LEU A 107 -2.69 -1.86 10.08
CA LEU A 107 -2.16 -1.35 11.35
C LEU A 107 -2.79 0.00 11.68
N TYR A 108 -3.12 0.21 12.95
CA TYR A 108 -3.62 1.48 13.44
C TYR A 108 -2.69 2.01 14.52
N ARG A 109 -2.51 3.32 14.54
CA ARG A 109 -1.92 4.00 15.70
C ARG A 109 -2.97 4.16 16.78
N ILE A 110 -2.51 4.01 18.01
CA ILE A 110 -3.24 4.32 19.22
C ILE A 110 -2.54 5.54 19.84
N ASP A 111 -3.28 6.60 20.11
CA ASP A 111 -2.74 7.80 20.74
C ASP A 111 -2.46 7.56 22.24
N SER A 112 -1.85 8.54 22.90
CA SER A 112 -1.51 8.45 24.34
C SER A 112 -2.73 8.35 25.25
N GLN A 113 -3.94 8.56 24.74
CA GLN A 113 -5.21 8.45 25.45
C GLN A 113 -5.92 7.12 25.14
N GLY A 114 -5.27 6.20 24.44
CA GLY A 114 -5.84 4.91 24.06
C GLY A 114 -6.81 4.99 22.88
N ARG A 115 -6.91 6.13 22.19
CA ARG A 115 -7.83 6.30 21.07
C ARG A 115 -7.17 5.87 19.78
N GLN A 116 -7.89 5.07 19.01
CA GLN A 116 -7.46 4.62 17.70
C GLN A 116 -7.65 5.74 16.67
N GLU A 117 -6.68 5.91 15.78
CA GLU A 117 -6.83 6.80 14.61
C GLU A 117 -7.91 6.29 13.65
N ASP A 118 -8.57 7.21 12.93
CA ASP A 118 -9.69 6.87 12.04
C ASP A 118 -9.27 6.03 10.82
N LEU A 119 -8.06 6.30 10.33
CA LEU A 119 -7.45 5.64 9.18
C LEU A 119 -6.26 4.80 9.62
N PRO A 120 -6.06 3.60 9.04
CA PRO A 120 -4.87 2.83 9.32
C PRO A 120 -3.63 3.47 8.71
N ILE A 121 -2.47 3.12 9.27
CA ILE A 121 -1.16 3.40 8.68
C ILE A 121 -1.15 2.85 7.25
N GLY A 122 -0.67 3.66 6.31
CA GLY A 122 -0.68 3.29 4.91
C GLY A 122 -1.83 3.90 4.12
N ILE A 123 -2.79 4.55 4.79
CA ILE A 123 -3.94 5.17 4.13
C ILE A 123 -3.85 6.68 4.21
N SER A 124 -3.86 7.30 3.03
CA SER A 124 -3.92 8.74 2.85
C SER A 124 -5.34 9.23 2.63
N LYS A 125 -5.55 10.55 2.79
CA LYS A 125 -6.83 11.21 2.58
C LYS A 125 -6.67 12.46 1.70
N ARG A 126 -7.52 12.58 0.69
CA ARG A 126 -7.59 13.73 -0.24
C ARG A 126 -9.02 14.22 -0.38
N ASP A 127 -9.22 15.52 -0.29
CA ASP A 127 -10.46 16.19 -0.72
C ASP A 127 -10.39 16.40 -2.23
N PHE A 128 -11.14 15.57 -2.96
CA PHE A 128 -11.22 15.58 -4.43
C PHE A 128 -12.66 15.87 -4.85
N HIS A 129 -12.85 17.05 -5.46
CA HIS A 129 -14.15 17.58 -5.88
C HIS A 129 -15.20 17.64 -4.75
N GLY A 130 -14.75 17.92 -3.52
CA GLY A 130 -15.61 17.98 -2.33
C GLY A 130 -16.03 16.60 -1.82
N ILE A 131 -15.33 15.53 -2.20
CA ILE A 131 -15.47 14.20 -1.64
C ILE A 131 -14.10 13.78 -1.10
N ASP A 132 -14.07 13.38 0.17
CA ASP A 132 -12.88 12.80 0.76
C ASP A 132 -12.65 11.40 0.20
N LEU A 133 -11.56 11.20 -0.53
CA LEU A 133 -11.08 9.91 -1.02
C LEU A 133 -9.95 9.40 -0.14
N VAL A 134 -9.91 8.09 0.08
CA VAL A 134 -8.83 7.43 0.81
C VAL A 134 -8.24 6.27 0.02
N TRP A 135 -6.92 6.15 0.05
CA TRP A 135 -6.21 5.05 -0.60
C TRP A 135 -4.79 4.86 -0.08
N PHE A 136 -4.13 3.85 -0.63
CA PHE A 136 -2.79 3.43 -0.26
C PHE A 136 -1.72 4.51 -0.46
N ASN A 137 -0.76 4.52 0.46
CA ASN A 137 0.57 5.07 0.28
C ASN A 137 1.62 4.00 0.60
N CYS A 138 2.91 4.35 0.59
CA CYS A 138 4.02 3.42 0.78
C CYS A 138 3.99 2.65 2.12
N ALA A 139 3.48 3.26 3.19
CA ALA A 139 3.54 2.69 4.52
C ALA A 139 2.68 1.43 4.70
N ILE A 140 1.71 1.19 3.82
CA ILE A 140 0.87 -0.01 3.89
C ILE A 140 1.71 -1.29 3.70
N CYS A 141 2.67 -1.25 2.77
CA CYS A 141 3.56 -2.37 2.45
C CYS A 141 4.84 -2.36 3.28
N HIS A 142 5.28 -1.17 3.71
CA HIS A 142 6.57 -0.96 4.37
C HIS A 142 6.44 -0.53 5.83
N THR A 143 5.43 -1.05 6.51
CA THR A 143 5.31 -1.00 7.97
C THR A 143 4.92 -2.39 8.48
N GLY A 144 5.77 -2.96 9.32
CA GLY A 144 5.54 -4.26 9.96
C GLY A 144 5.51 -4.13 11.47
N THR A 145 5.31 -5.27 12.13
CA THR A 145 5.32 -5.32 13.60
C THR A 145 6.13 -6.48 14.15
N TYR A 146 6.62 -6.31 15.37
CA TYR A 146 7.19 -7.41 16.14
C TYR A 146 6.78 -7.36 17.61
N ARG A 147 6.90 -8.51 18.28
CA ARG A 147 6.76 -8.75 19.72
C ARG A 147 7.93 -9.63 20.14
N THR A 148 8.47 -9.38 21.34
CA THR A 148 9.59 -10.16 21.89
C THR A 148 9.15 -11.51 22.45
N SER A 149 7.88 -11.65 22.82
CA SER A 149 7.27 -12.88 23.33
C SER A 149 5.76 -12.83 23.12
N GLU A 150 5.09 -13.94 23.41
CA GLU A 150 3.64 -13.93 23.58
C GLU A 150 3.24 -12.95 24.69
N GLY A 151 2.14 -12.21 24.47
CA GLY A 151 1.66 -11.19 25.40
C GLY A 151 2.46 -9.88 25.46
N ALA A 152 3.66 -9.80 24.88
CA ALA A 152 4.45 -8.57 24.86
C ALA A 152 3.79 -7.47 24.02
N GLU A 153 4.13 -6.21 24.31
CA GLU A 153 3.67 -5.07 23.52
C GLU A 153 4.11 -5.20 22.07
N ARG A 154 3.18 -4.92 21.16
CA ARG A 154 3.44 -4.88 19.73
C ARG A 154 4.16 -3.60 19.36
N VAL A 155 5.36 -3.73 18.80
CA VAL A 155 6.15 -2.62 18.29
C VAL A 155 5.89 -2.45 16.79
N ILE A 156 5.53 -1.23 16.36
CA ILE A 156 5.35 -0.87 14.96
C ILE A 156 6.68 -0.32 14.41
N VAL A 157 7.16 -0.89 13.31
CA VAL A 157 8.43 -0.49 12.69
C VAL A 157 8.20 0.04 11.29
N ARG A 158 8.47 1.33 11.09
CA ARG A 158 8.44 1.99 9.78
C ARG A 158 9.67 1.59 8.98
N GLY A 159 9.50 1.23 7.72
CA GLY A 159 10.56 0.77 6.83
C GLY A 159 10.79 -0.74 6.83
N MET A 160 10.19 -1.46 7.78
CA MET A 160 10.14 -2.91 7.82
C MET A 160 9.15 -3.44 6.76
N PRO A 161 9.43 -4.57 6.10
CA PRO A 161 8.41 -5.31 5.34
C PRO A 161 7.16 -5.55 6.19
N SER A 162 5.97 -5.24 5.67
CA SER A 162 4.76 -5.63 6.37
C SER A 162 4.70 -7.16 6.45
N ASN A 163 4.64 -7.71 7.67
CA ASN A 163 4.46 -9.15 7.91
C ASN A 163 3.00 -9.51 8.21
N ASN A 164 2.11 -8.51 8.23
CA ASN A 164 0.73 -8.61 8.71
C ASN A 164 -0.31 -8.37 7.59
N LEU A 165 0.01 -7.54 6.58
CA LEU A 165 -0.95 -7.13 5.56
C LEU A 165 -1.38 -8.29 4.66
N ASN A 166 -2.66 -8.65 4.70
CA ASN A 166 -3.29 -9.58 3.74
C ASN A 166 -3.81 -8.80 2.53
N LEU A 167 -2.89 -8.35 1.67
CA LEU A 167 -3.21 -7.51 0.51
C LEU A 167 -4.09 -8.26 -0.50
N TYR A 168 -3.79 -9.53 -0.77
CA TYR A 168 -4.60 -10.38 -1.65
C TYR A 168 -6.06 -10.45 -1.18
N GLY A 169 -6.28 -10.76 0.10
CA GLY A 169 -7.62 -10.86 0.67
C GLY A 169 -8.37 -9.54 0.61
N PHE A 170 -7.69 -8.42 0.90
CA PHE A 170 -8.28 -7.10 0.82
C PHE A 170 -8.68 -6.71 -0.61
N ILE A 171 -7.79 -6.91 -1.60
CA ILE A 171 -8.09 -6.59 -3.01
C ILE A 171 -9.30 -7.42 -3.47
N ARG A 172 -9.30 -8.74 -3.22
CA ARG A 172 -10.42 -9.61 -3.56
C ARG A 172 -11.73 -9.10 -2.95
N PHE A 173 -11.71 -8.77 -1.66
CA PHE A 173 -12.86 -8.20 -0.95
C PHE A 173 -13.37 -6.92 -1.61
N ILE A 174 -12.51 -5.95 -1.91
CA ILE A 174 -12.93 -4.68 -2.53
C ILE A 174 -13.56 -4.92 -3.91
N LEU A 175 -12.96 -5.79 -4.72
CA LEU A 175 -13.50 -6.12 -6.05
C LEU A 175 -14.88 -6.78 -5.94
N ASP A 176 -15.05 -7.75 -5.03
CA ASP A 176 -16.33 -8.44 -4.82
C ASP A 176 -17.40 -7.50 -4.23
N ALA A 177 -17.02 -6.69 -3.24
CA ALA A 177 -17.90 -5.69 -2.64
C ALA A 177 -18.41 -4.68 -3.69
N GLY A 178 -17.58 -4.33 -4.67
CA GLY A 178 -17.92 -3.33 -5.69
C GLY A 178 -19.15 -3.65 -6.54
N VAL A 179 -19.45 -4.94 -6.73
CA VAL A 179 -20.65 -5.42 -7.45
C VAL A 179 -21.79 -5.82 -6.54
N ASP A 180 -21.55 -5.93 -5.24
CA ASP A 180 -22.54 -6.38 -4.25
C ASP A 180 -23.70 -5.38 -4.09
N GLU A 181 -24.89 -5.91 -3.81
CA GLU A 181 -26.11 -5.12 -3.63
C GLU A 181 -26.07 -4.23 -2.38
N ARG A 182 -25.26 -4.59 -1.38
CA ARG A 182 -25.05 -3.80 -0.16
C ARG A 182 -24.43 -2.44 -0.44
N LEU A 183 -23.76 -2.26 -1.58
CA LEU A 183 -23.27 -0.96 -2.03
C LEU A 183 -24.27 -0.17 -2.89
N LYS A 184 -25.53 -0.62 -3.03
CA LYS A 184 -26.59 0.20 -3.64
C LYS A 184 -26.93 1.40 -2.74
N PRO A 185 -27.36 2.55 -3.31
CA PRO A 185 -27.65 3.75 -2.53
C PRO A 185 -28.57 3.55 -1.32
N ASP A 186 -29.61 2.74 -1.44
CA ASP A 186 -30.59 2.48 -0.36
C ASP A 186 -30.01 1.75 0.85
N LYS A 187 -28.89 1.03 0.67
CA LYS A 187 -28.20 0.32 1.76
C LYS A 187 -26.96 1.08 2.22
N LEU A 188 -26.24 1.68 1.26
CA LEU A 188 -24.99 2.38 1.53
C LEU A 188 -25.22 3.71 2.24
N ILE A 189 -26.21 4.52 1.85
CA ILE A 189 -26.46 5.85 2.47
C ILE A 189 -26.80 5.73 3.98
N PRO A 190 -27.68 4.80 4.42
CA PRO A 190 -27.89 4.59 5.84
C PRO A 190 -26.62 4.10 6.56
N ALA A 191 -25.82 3.24 5.93
CA ALA A 191 -24.60 2.71 6.53
C ALA A 191 -23.50 3.77 6.69
N ILE A 192 -23.33 4.68 5.73
CA ILE A 192 -22.39 5.80 5.85
C ILE A 192 -22.84 6.80 6.92
N GLN A 193 -24.15 7.04 7.06
CA GLN A 193 -24.70 7.87 8.16
C GLN A 193 -24.46 7.20 9.52
N ALA A 194 -24.70 5.89 9.63
CA ALA A 194 -24.39 5.12 10.83
C ALA A 194 -22.88 5.04 11.14
N ALA A 195 -22.03 5.28 10.15
CA ALA A 195 -20.58 5.41 10.32
C ALA A 195 -20.14 6.81 10.76
N GLY A 196 -21.06 7.78 10.84
CA GLY A 196 -20.82 9.15 11.33
C GLY A 196 -20.98 10.26 10.28
N ALA A 197 -21.32 9.93 9.03
CA ALA A 197 -21.51 10.94 8.00
C ALA A 197 -22.78 11.77 8.25
N ASN A 198 -22.67 13.09 8.28
CA ASN A 198 -23.83 13.98 8.37
C ASN A 198 -24.26 14.45 6.97
N LEU A 199 -24.99 13.58 6.25
CA LEU A 199 -25.46 13.89 4.90
C LEU A 199 -26.87 14.49 4.92
N GLY A 200 -26.98 15.77 4.57
CA GLY A 200 -28.28 16.44 4.39
C GLY A 200 -29.07 15.89 3.18
N PRO A 201 -30.35 16.27 3.00
CA PRO A 201 -31.18 15.73 1.91
C PRO A 201 -30.60 15.94 0.49
N ILE A 202 -30.02 17.11 0.25
CA ILE A 202 -29.37 17.44 -1.04
C ILE A 202 -28.12 16.58 -1.24
N GLU A 203 -27.30 16.42 -0.20
CA GLU A 203 -26.08 15.62 -0.28
C GLU A 203 -26.40 14.13 -0.48
N GLN A 204 -27.44 13.61 0.18
CA GLN A 204 -27.91 12.25 -0.08
C GLN A 204 -28.29 12.05 -1.55
N GLN A 205 -28.89 13.05 -2.19
CA GLN A 205 -29.22 12.99 -3.62
C GLN A 205 -27.95 13.01 -4.49
N VAL A 206 -26.96 13.85 -4.16
CA VAL A 206 -25.65 13.84 -4.84
C VAL A 206 -24.96 12.48 -4.68
N TRP A 207 -24.97 11.91 -3.48
CA TRP A 207 -24.40 10.59 -3.21
C TRP A 207 -25.10 9.50 -4.00
N ARG A 208 -26.44 9.50 -4.00
CA ARG A 208 -27.27 8.51 -4.68
C ARG A 208 -27.06 8.51 -6.20
N HIS A 209 -26.98 9.68 -6.82
CA HIS A 209 -27.00 9.80 -8.27
C HIS A 209 -25.64 10.10 -8.92
N VAL A 210 -24.63 10.52 -8.15
CA VAL A 210 -23.32 10.89 -8.68
C VAL A 210 -22.20 10.07 -8.04
N VAL A 211 -22.04 10.15 -6.71
CA VAL A 211 -20.87 9.56 -6.02
C VAL A 211 -20.90 8.03 -6.07
N ILE A 212 -22.02 7.42 -5.68
CA ILE A 212 -22.14 5.96 -5.60
C ILE A 212 -22.07 5.31 -6.99
N PRO A 213 -22.81 5.78 -8.02
CA PRO A 213 -22.69 5.24 -9.38
C PRO A 213 -21.26 5.30 -9.91
N ARG A 214 -20.60 6.46 -9.82
CA ARG A 214 -19.22 6.63 -10.30
C ARG A 214 -18.21 5.75 -9.59
N MET A 215 -18.35 5.59 -8.27
CA MET A 215 -17.52 4.66 -7.49
C MET A 215 -17.74 3.21 -7.95
N ARG A 216 -19.00 2.80 -8.12
CA ARG A 216 -19.35 1.43 -8.55
C ARG A 216 -18.84 1.13 -9.96
N GLU A 217 -18.94 2.07 -10.89
CA GLU A 217 -18.37 1.97 -12.24
C GLU A 217 -16.86 1.69 -12.16
N GLY A 218 -16.12 2.47 -11.37
CA GLY A 218 -14.68 2.28 -11.19
C GLY A 218 -14.31 0.94 -10.54
N PHE A 219 -15.15 0.39 -9.66
CA PHE A 219 -14.96 -0.95 -9.10
C PHE A 219 -15.26 -2.06 -10.10
N ILE A 220 -16.31 -1.92 -10.90
CA ILE A 220 -16.68 -2.89 -11.94
C ILE A 220 -15.57 -2.99 -12.99
N GLU A 221 -15.02 -1.86 -13.42
CA GLU A 221 -13.91 -1.82 -14.36
C GLU A 221 -12.66 -2.52 -13.82
N ARG A 222 -12.26 -2.22 -12.57
CA ARG A 222 -11.11 -2.89 -11.94
C ARG A 222 -11.35 -4.38 -11.75
N ARG A 223 -12.58 -4.75 -11.38
CA ARG A 223 -12.97 -6.15 -11.19
C ARG A 223 -12.88 -6.92 -12.50
N SER A 224 -13.37 -6.38 -13.61
CA SER A 224 -13.32 -7.09 -14.90
C SER A 224 -11.88 -7.38 -15.35
N ARG A 225 -10.92 -6.50 -15.00
CA ARG A 225 -9.50 -6.68 -15.31
C ARG A 225 -8.76 -7.60 -14.34
N LEU A 226 -8.97 -7.45 -13.03
CA LEU A 226 -8.17 -8.14 -11.99
C LEU A 226 -8.78 -9.43 -11.45
N GLN A 227 -10.11 -9.52 -11.36
CA GLN A 227 -10.75 -10.66 -10.70
C GLN A 227 -10.45 -12.00 -11.38
N PRO A 228 -10.42 -12.12 -12.73
CA PRO A 228 -10.08 -13.38 -13.38
C PRO A 228 -8.66 -13.86 -13.04
N PHE A 229 -7.71 -12.92 -12.96
CA PHE A 229 -6.34 -13.22 -12.56
C PHE A 229 -6.29 -13.69 -11.09
N LEU A 230 -6.87 -12.92 -10.17
CA LEU A 230 -6.84 -13.25 -8.75
C LEU A 230 -7.57 -14.58 -8.45
N ALA A 231 -8.69 -14.85 -9.11
CA ALA A 231 -9.44 -16.10 -8.95
C ALA A 231 -8.64 -17.34 -9.37
N ALA A 232 -7.65 -17.19 -10.25
CA ALA A 232 -6.75 -18.26 -10.68
C ALA A 232 -5.49 -18.39 -9.79
N GLN A 233 -5.30 -17.49 -8.82
CA GLN A 233 -4.16 -17.52 -7.90
C GLN A 233 -4.49 -18.26 -6.61
N ALA A 234 -3.50 -18.97 -6.07
CA ALA A 234 -3.52 -19.32 -4.66
C ALA A 234 -3.43 -18.03 -3.80
N PRO A 235 -4.08 -17.97 -2.63
CA PRO A 235 -3.92 -16.84 -1.72
C PRO A 235 -2.45 -16.61 -1.37
N TRP A 236 -1.98 -15.37 -1.53
CA TRP A 236 -0.55 -15.06 -1.36
C TRP A 236 -0.05 -15.18 0.08
N GLY A 237 -0.97 -15.04 1.05
CA GLY A 237 -0.64 -14.88 2.46
C GLY A 237 -0.23 -13.44 2.81
N PRO A 238 -0.08 -13.13 4.11
CA PRO A 238 0.26 -11.79 4.57
C PRO A 238 1.70 -11.40 4.21
N GLY A 239 1.93 -10.14 3.87
CA GLY A 239 3.26 -9.59 3.58
C GLY A 239 3.78 -9.83 2.16
N ARG A 240 2.90 -10.25 1.24
CA ARG A 240 3.23 -10.54 -0.15
C ARG A 240 2.39 -9.78 -1.14
N VAL A 241 2.96 -9.59 -2.33
CA VAL A 241 2.31 -8.97 -3.48
C VAL A 241 2.80 -9.58 -4.78
N ASP A 242 1.90 -9.80 -5.74
CA ASP A 242 2.30 -9.92 -7.14
C ASP A 242 2.54 -8.52 -7.70
N THR A 243 3.80 -8.22 -8.02
CA THR A 243 4.22 -6.85 -8.34
C THR A 243 3.80 -6.42 -9.74
N PHE A 244 3.85 -7.31 -10.74
CA PHE A 244 3.75 -6.90 -12.14
C PHE A 244 2.47 -7.30 -12.82
N ASN A 245 1.86 -8.44 -12.47
CA ASN A 245 0.66 -8.87 -13.17
C ASN A 245 -0.52 -7.89 -12.97
N PRO A 246 -0.78 -7.34 -11.76
CA PRO A 246 -1.77 -6.28 -11.61
C PRO A 246 -1.46 -5.06 -12.48
N TYR A 247 -0.17 -4.74 -12.63
CA TYR A 247 0.28 -3.60 -13.41
C TYR A 247 0.11 -3.82 -14.93
N LYS A 248 0.45 -5.01 -15.44
CA LYS A 248 0.16 -5.45 -16.82
C LYS A 248 -1.32 -5.33 -17.15
N LEU A 249 -2.19 -5.79 -16.25
CA LEU A 249 -3.64 -5.86 -16.48
C LEU A 249 -4.35 -4.50 -16.32
N VAL A 250 -3.95 -3.69 -15.34
CA VAL A 250 -4.67 -2.46 -15.01
C VAL A 250 -4.09 -1.25 -15.72
N GLN A 251 -2.78 -1.04 -15.65
CA GLN A 251 -2.13 0.18 -16.17
C GLN A 251 -1.77 0.06 -17.64
N MET A 252 -1.41 -1.15 -18.07
CA MET A 252 -1.01 -1.44 -19.45
C MET A 252 -2.13 -2.10 -20.28
N GLU A 253 -3.29 -2.36 -19.67
CA GLU A 253 -4.48 -2.93 -20.30
C GLU A 253 -4.20 -4.21 -21.09
N MET A 254 -3.20 -5.00 -20.67
CA MET A 254 -2.91 -6.30 -21.29
C MET A 254 -4.07 -7.26 -21.01
N LEU A 255 -4.41 -8.06 -22.02
CA LEU A 255 -5.36 -9.14 -21.85
C LEU A 255 -4.72 -10.28 -21.06
N LEU A 256 -5.46 -10.89 -20.13
CA LEU A 256 -4.93 -11.98 -19.29
C LEU A 256 -4.49 -13.20 -20.11
N ASP A 257 -5.14 -13.49 -21.23
CA ASP A 257 -4.79 -14.57 -22.15
C ASP A 257 -3.43 -14.35 -22.84
N SER A 258 -3.01 -13.09 -22.99
CA SER A 258 -1.69 -12.73 -23.53
C SER A 258 -0.53 -12.91 -22.54
N ILE A 259 -0.81 -13.09 -21.25
CA ILE A 259 0.19 -13.34 -20.21
C ILE A 259 0.42 -14.85 -20.10
N SER A 260 1.63 -15.34 -20.33
CA SER A 260 1.93 -16.79 -20.24
C SER A 260 1.60 -17.33 -18.83
N PRO A 261 1.11 -18.58 -18.69
CA PRO A 261 0.86 -19.19 -17.37
C PRO A 261 2.03 -19.07 -16.39
N ASP A 262 3.27 -19.25 -16.85
CA ASP A 262 4.47 -19.19 -16.00
C ASP A 262 4.71 -17.78 -15.43
N GLU A 263 4.30 -16.73 -16.15
CA GLU A 263 4.43 -15.33 -15.70
C GLU A 263 3.44 -14.98 -14.58
N ARG A 264 2.39 -15.78 -14.38
CA ARG A 264 1.26 -15.43 -13.53
C ARG A 264 1.55 -15.64 -12.05
N HIS A 265 2.63 -16.33 -11.67
CA HIS A 265 2.88 -16.75 -10.29
C HIS A 265 4.09 -16.04 -9.69
N ALA A 266 3.95 -14.75 -9.39
CA ALA A 266 5.08 -13.88 -9.02
C ALA A 266 4.97 -13.22 -7.64
N ALA A 267 4.07 -13.73 -6.78
CA ALA A 267 3.91 -13.20 -5.43
C ALA A 267 5.24 -13.25 -4.68
N SER A 268 5.69 -12.09 -4.20
CA SER A 268 6.98 -11.94 -3.49
C SER A 268 6.77 -11.16 -2.20
N ASP A 269 7.65 -11.36 -1.22
CA ASP A 269 7.62 -10.60 0.03
C ASP A 269 7.93 -9.12 -0.22
N PHE A 270 7.39 -8.23 0.61
CA PHE A 270 7.76 -6.82 0.54
C PHE A 270 9.24 -6.64 0.91
N PRO A 271 10.03 -5.84 0.17
CA PRO A 271 11.39 -5.54 0.57
C PRO A 271 11.42 -4.52 1.71
N SER A 272 12.48 -4.55 2.51
CA SER A 272 12.74 -3.49 3.50
C SER A 272 13.21 -2.22 2.80
N ILE A 273 12.88 -1.06 3.38
CA ILE A 273 13.26 0.25 2.83
C ILE A 273 14.12 1.07 3.79
N PHE A 274 14.88 0.40 4.67
CA PHE A 274 15.93 1.02 5.48
C PHE A 274 17.16 1.37 4.63
N ASN A 275 17.92 2.37 5.06
CA ASN A 275 19.24 2.69 4.48
C ASN A 275 19.22 2.76 2.95
N GLN A 276 18.39 3.65 2.38
CA GLN A 276 18.25 3.68 0.92
C GLN A 276 19.43 4.33 0.23
N LYS A 277 20.05 5.35 0.84
CA LYS A 277 21.16 6.10 0.25
C LYS A 277 22.34 5.23 -0.21
N PRO A 278 22.87 4.26 0.57
CA PRO A 278 23.95 3.40 0.12
C PRO A 278 23.56 2.41 -0.98
N ARG A 279 22.27 2.31 -1.36
CA ARG A 279 21.78 1.39 -2.40
C ARG A 279 21.67 2.04 -3.77
N GLU A 280 21.94 3.34 -3.90
CA GLU A 280 21.93 4.00 -5.21
C GLU A 280 22.97 3.36 -6.13
N GLY A 281 22.57 3.04 -7.37
CA GLY A 281 23.42 2.35 -8.34
C GLY A 281 23.51 0.83 -8.17
N MET A 282 22.98 0.25 -7.09
CA MET A 282 22.79 -1.21 -6.99
C MET A 282 21.65 -1.67 -7.90
N HIS A 283 21.60 -2.96 -8.24
CA HIS A 283 20.43 -3.59 -8.82
C HIS A 283 19.35 -3.79 -7.74
N LEU A 284 18.25 -3.06 -7.89
CA LEU A 284 17.12 -2.95 -6.98
C LEU A 284 15.95 -3.84 -7.40
N HIS A 285 14.97 -3.99 -6.50
CA HIS A 285 13.96 -5.06 -6.52
C HIS A 285 14.58 -6.44 -6.35
N TRP A 286 13.74 -7.45 -6.09
CA TRP A 286 14.21 -8.82 -5.90
C TRP A 286 15.00 -9.34 -7.10
N ASP A 287 14.52 -9.07 -8.32
CA ASP A 287 15.13 -9.49 -9.58
C ASP A 287 16.26 -8.57 -10.07
N GLY A 288 16.60 -7.51 -9.32
CA GLY A 288 17.67 -6.60 -9.73
C GLY A 288 17.37 -5.85 -11.04
N ASN A 289 16.10 -5.61 -11.35
CA ASN A 289 15.68 -5.10 -12.66
C ASN A 289 15.79 -3.58 -12.83
N ASN A 290 16.29 -2.84 -11.84
CA ASN A 290 16.42 -1.39 -11.93
C ASN A 290 17.60 -0.87 -11.09
N ALA A 291 18.34 0.12 -11.57
CA ALA A 291 19.51 0.66 -10.86
C ALA A 291 19.32 2.06 -10.23
N SER A 292 18.11 2.61 -10.27
CA SER A 292 17.78 3.97 -9.80
C SER A 292 16.75 3.93 -8.67
N LEU A 293 17.07 4.50 -7.51
CA LEU A 293 16.11 4.57 -6.41
C LEU A 293 14.87 5.40 -6.79
N ALA A 294 15.05 6.46 -7.59
CA ALA A 294 13.95 7.31 -8.04
C ALA A 294 12.96 6.54 -8.93
N GLU A 295 13.45 5.84 -9.95
CA GLU A 295 12.59 5.03 -10.83
C GLU A 295 11.92 3.89 -10.08
N ARG A 296 12.68 3.21 -9.21
CA ARG A 296 12.13 2.16 -8.35
C ARG A 296 10.98 2.68 -7.48
N ASN A 297 11.14 3.84 -6.84
CA ASN A 297 10.09 4.44 -6.00
C ASN A 297 8.83 4.75 -6.80
N LEU A 298 8.97 5.33 -8.00
CA LEU A 298 7.85 5.61 -8.89
C LEU A 298 7.17 4.32 -9.36
N SER A 299 7.96 3.29 -9.72
CA SER A 299 7.42 1.99 -10.11
C SER A 299 6.65 1.31 -8.97
N ALA A 300 7.14 1.40 -7.74
CA ALA A 300 6.43 0.89 -6.57
C ALA A 300 5.13 1.69 -6.29
N ALA A 301 5.15 3.01 -6.49
CA ALA A 301 3.97 3.87 -6.34
C ALA A 301 2.85 3.51 -7.34
N LEU A 302 3.20 3.15 -8.57
CA LEU A 302 2.24 2.64 -9.56
C LEU A 302 1.51 1.39 -9.06
N GLY A 303 2.22 0.49 -8.37
CA GLY A 303 1.64 -0.69 -7.71
C GLY A 303 0.67 -0.36 -6.57
N ALA A 304 0.84 0.80 -5.93
CA ALA A 304 -0.11 1.33 -4.94
C ALA A 304 -1.33 2.03 -5.57
N GLY A 305 -1.37 2.16 -6.90
CA GLY A 305 -2.50 2.73 -7.65
C GLY A 305 -2.26 4.15 -8.18
N VAL A 306 -1.04 4.67 -8.13
CA VAL A 306 -0.67 5.93 -8.79
C VAL A 306 -0.72 5.77 -10.32
N THR A 307 -1.01 6.85 -11.05
CA THR A 307 -0.79 6.92 -12.51
C THR A 307 0.20 8.04 -12.85
N PRO A 308 0.79 8.07 -14.06
CA PRO A 308 1.66 9.16 -14.49
C PRO A 308 1.04 10.57 -14.37
N GLU A 309 -0.29 10.67 -14.38
CA GLU A 309 -1.03 11.93 -14.28
C GLU A 309 -1.30 12.33 -12.83
N THR A 310 -1.49 11.37 -11.92
CA THR A 310 -1.92 11.64 -10.54
C THR A 310 -0.77 11.70 -9.54
N VAL A 311 0.40 11.22 -9.92
CA VAL A 311 1.58 11.09 -9.05
C VAL A 311 1.97 12.39 -8.34
N ASP A 312 2.18 12.29 -7.03
CA ASP A 312 2.76 13.37 -6.24
C ASP A 312 4.27 13.16 -6.09
N HIS A 313 5.02 13.65 -7.09
CA HIS A 313 6.48 13.53 -7.12
C HIS A 313 7.14 14.15 -5.89
N ALA A 314 6.65 15.31 -5.43
CA ALA A 314 7.24 16.01 -4.29
C ALA A 314 7.05 15.23 -2.98
N ALA A 315 5.88 14.64 -2.77
CA ALA A 315 5.62 13.78 -1.61
C ALA A 315 6.52 12.52 -1.63
N ILE A 316 6.64 11.87 -2.79
CA ILE A 316 7.49 10.67 -2.95
C ILE A 316 8.97 11.02 -2.73
N GLU A 317 9.46 12.12 -3.31
CA GLU A 317 10.84 12.60 -3.14
C GLU A 317 11.14 12.95 -1.67
N ARG A 318 10.18 13.56 -0.97
CA ARG A 318 10.30 13.86 0.47
C ARG A 318 10.43 12.60 1.32
N VAL A 319 9.62 11.58 1.05
CA VAL A 319 9.74 10.28 1.72
C VAL A 319 11.06 9.61 1.38
N ALA A 320 11.47 9.62 0.10
CA ALA A 320 12.72 9.03 -0.36
C ALA A 320 13.95 9.64 0.34
N ALA A 321 13.97 10.97 0.51
CA ALA A 321 15.03 11.66 1.23
C ALA A 321 15.17 11.17 2.68
N TRP A 322 14.04 10.98 3.38
CA TRP A 322 14.05 10.46 4.75
C TRP A 322 14.46 8.99 4.83
N LEU A 323 13.99 8.15 3.91
CA LEU A 323 14.38 6.74 3.82
C LEU A 323 15.87 6.55 3.49
N GLY A 324 16.50 7.57 2.90
CA GLY A 324 17.93 7.60 2.60
C GLY A 324 18.78 7.23 3.82
N ASP A 325 18.46 7.80 4.97
CA ASP A 325 19.22 7.68 6.22
C ASP A 325 18.46 6.92 7.33
N LEU A 326 17.27 6.38 7.03
CA LEU A 326 16.46 5.65 8.00
C LEU A 326 17.16 4.35 8.42
N GLN A 327 17.72 4.36 9.63
CA GLN A 327 18.31 3.18 10.25
C GLN A 327 17.22 2.24 10.81
N PRO A 328 17.42 0.91 10.74
CA PRO A 328 16.56 -0.03 11.43
C PRO A 328 16.75 0.03 12.95
N PRO A 329 15.78 -0.47 13.74
CA PRO A 329 16.00 -0.69 15.17
C PRO A 329 17.09 -1.75 15.38
N ARG A 330 17.85 -1.60 16.47
CA ARG A 330 18.83 -2.61 16.89
C ARG A 330 18.13 -3.92 17.21
N SER A 331 18.78 -5.03 16.86
CA SER A 331 18.31 -6.35 17.25
C SER A 331 18.13 -6.44 18.78
N PRO A 332 16.98 -6.93 19.26
CA PRO A 332 16.75 -7.17 20.69
C PRO A 332 17.31 -8.51 21.16
N HIS A 333 17.88 -9.32 20.27
CA HIS A 333 18.38 -10.65 20.60
C HIS A 333 19.63 -10.58 21.48
N GLN A 334 19.65 -11.39 22.53
CA GLN A 334 20.84 -11.58 23.36
C GLN A 334 21.57 -12.83 22.87
N VAL A 335 22.77 -12.64 22.35
CA VAL A 335 23.60 -13.71 21.77
C VAL A 335 24.90 -13.86 22.55
N ASP A 336 25.46 -15.07 22.56
CA ASP A 336 26.79 -15.29 23.13
C ASP A 336 27.84 -14.54 22.29
N PRO A 337 28.63 -13.60 22.87
CA PRO A 337 29.59 -12.82 22.10
C PRO A 337 30.68 -13.67 21.44
N GLY A 338 31.08 -14.78 22.08
CA GLY A 338 32.06 -15.70 21.52
C GLY A 338 31.54 -16.43 20.28
N ALA A 339 30.30 -16.91 20.34
CA ALA A 339 29.59 -17.52 19.22
C ALA A 339 29.39 -16.53 18.07
N ALA A 340 28.98 -15.29 18.38
CA ALA A 340 28.82 -14.24 17.38
C ALA A 340 30.15 -13.91 16.68
N GLU A 341 31.29 -13.88 17.39
CA GLU A 341 32.59 -13.64 16.74
C GLU A 341 33.05 -14.81 15.88
N ARG A 342 32.84 -16.07 16.31
CA ARG A 342 33.10 -17.25 15.46
C ARG A 342 32.19 -17.26 14.23
N GLY A 343 30.91 -16.95 14.41
CA GLY A 343 29.93 -16.80 13.34
C GLY A 343 30.29 -15.69 12.36
N ARG A 344 30.82 -14.57 12.85
CA ARG A 344 31.34 -13.47 12.04
C ARG A 344 32.47 -13.96 11.14
N ALA A 345 33.42 -14.73 11.66
CA ALA A 345 34.51 -15.27 10.85
C ALA A 345 34.00 -16.17 9.70
N ILE A 346 33.02 -17.04 9.98
CA ILE A 346 32.36 -17.88 8.97
C ILE A 346 31.66 -17.00 7.92
N TYR A 347 30.87 -16.02 8.37
CA TYR A 347 30.12 -15.12 7.50
C TYR A 347 31.03 -14.29 6.59
N MET A 348 32.13 -13.75 7.12
CA MET A 348 33.07 -12.95 6.33
C MET A 348 33.75 -13.77 5.23
N ASN A 349 33.94 -15.08 5.44
CA ASN A 349 34.55 -15.96 4.46
C ASN A 349 33.58 -16.40 3.34
N GLY A 350 32.29 -16.54 3.64
CA GLY A 350 31.33 -17.17 2.71
C GLY A 350 30.16 -16.30 2.25
N CYS A 351 29.80 -15.25 2.99
CA CYS A 351 28.53 -14.53 2.80
C CYS A 351 28.74 -13.04 2.48
N ALA A 352 29.73 -12.40 3.13
CA ALA A 352 29.91 -10.95 3.07
C ALA A 352 30.17 -10.41 1.65
N VAL A 353 30.77 -11.22 0.77
CA VAL A 353 31.04 -10.85 -0.62
C VAL A 353 29.79 -10.46 -1.40
N CYS A 354 28.65 -11.10 -1.12
CA CYS A 354 27.36 -10.80 -1.74
C CYS A 354 26.51 -9.88 -0.87
N HIS A 355 26.60 -9.97 0.45
CA HIS A 355 25.58 -9.41 1.33
C HIS A 355 25.97 -8.15 2.11
N GLY A 356 27.23 -7.73 2.11
CA GLY A 356 27.69 -6.75 3.11
C GLY A 356 27.94 -7.43 4.45
N HIS A 357 28.07 -6.69 5.55
CA HIS A 357 28.22 -7.29 6.88
C HIS A 357 27.76 -6.36 8.01
N GLN A 358 27.44 -6.92 9.18
CA GLN A 358 27.10 -6.14 10.37
C GLN A 358 28.37 -5.65 11.08
N GLY A 359 28.53 -4.33 11.19
CA GLY A 359 29.56 -3.72 12.03
C GLY A 359 29.10 -3.54 13.48
N PRO A 360 29.97 -3.02 14.37
CA PRO A 360 29.63 -2.82 15.79
C PRO A 360 28.40 -1.91 16.02
N ASP A 361 28.24 -0.87 15.19
CA ASP A 361 27.20 0.15 15.37
C ASP A 361 26.15 0.17 14.26
N ARG A 362 26.50 -0.30 13.06
CA ARG A 362 25.69 -0.19 11.84
C ARG A 362 26.08 -1.23 10.81
N PHE A 363 25.18 -1.45 9.87
CA PHE A 363 25.44 -2.26 8.70
C PHE A 363 26.50 -1.63 7.79
N VAL A 364 27.38 -2.46 7.24
CA VAL A 364 28.45 -2.08 6.32
C VAL A 364 28.10 -2.59 4.92
N PHE A 365 27.95 -1.65 3.99
CA PHE A 365 27.58 -1.91 2.60
C PHE A 365 28.81 -2.18 1.73
N GLU A 366 29.60 -3.19 2.11
CA GLU A 366 30.83 -3.58 1.42
C GLU A 366 30.82 -5.06 1.04
N GLY A 367 30.97 -5.34 -0.24
CA GLY A 367 31.07 -6.68 -0.81
C GLY A 367 31.22 -6.59 -2.33
N ALA A 368 32.12 -7.38 -2.92
CA ALA A 368 32.43 -7.27 -4.35
C ALA A 368 31.24 -7.56 -5.28
N LYS A 369 30.26 -8.32 -4.80
CA LYS A 369 29.00 -8.67 -5.48
C LYS A 369 27.77 -8.01 -4.83
N LEU A 370 27.96 -7.10 -3.87
CA LEU A 370 26.84 -6.47 -3.18
C LEU A 370 26.02 -5.63 -4.15
N GLY A 371 24.70 -5.87 -4.17
CA GLY A 371 23.80 -5.16 -5.07
C GLY A 371 23.97 -5.53 -6.54
N THR A 372 24.73 -6.58 -6.89
CA THR A 372 24.73 -7.15 -8.24
C THR A 372 23.68 -8.27 -8.35
N VAL A 373 23.45 -8.77 -9.56
CA VAL A 373 22.55 -9.92 -9.78
C VAL A 373 23.36 -11.21 -9.77
N GLU A 374 22.91 -12.19 -8.98
CA GLU A 374 23.41 -13.56 -9.02
C GLU A 374 22.49 -14.42 -9.90
N PRO A 375 23.01 -15.14 -10.92
CA PRO A 375 22.19 -15.92 -11.84
C PRO A 375 21.32 -16.96 -11.12
N ASN A 376 20.05 -17.09 -11.52
CA ASN A 376 19.18 -18.09 -10.88
C ASN A 376 19.57 -19.54 -11.23
N SER A 377 20.38 -19.75 -12.28
CA SER A 377 21.02 -21.04 -12.56
C SER A 377 21.99 -21.48 -11.47
N GLU A 378 22.55 -20.53 -10.71
CA GLU A 378 23.43 -20.80 -9.57
C GLU A 378 22.65 -20.79 -8.26
N LEU A 379 21.72 -19.83 -8.09
CA LEU A 379 20.90 -19.74 -6.88
C LEU A 379 19.93 -20.91 -6.76
N GLY A 380 19.28 -21.35 -7.84
CA GLY A 380 18.29 -22.43 -7.84
C GLY A 380 17.01 -22.12 -7.04
N THR A 381 16.70 -20.85 -6.82
CA THR A 381 15.48 -20.41 -6.14
C THR A 381 14.29 -20.39 -7.10
N ASP A 382 13.06 -20.27 -6.57
CA ASP A 382 11.83 -20.21 -7.38
C ASP A 382 11.94 -19.12 -8.48
N PRO A 383 11.59 -19.40 -9.75
CA PRO A 383 11.76 -18.45 -10.86
C PRO A 383 10.55 -17.54 -11.09
N GLY A 384 9.41 -17.74 -10.42
CA GLY A 384 8.14 -17.10 -10.80
C GLY A 384 8.18 -15.57 -10.80
N ARG A 385 8.95 -14.97 -9.88
CA ARG A 385 9.19 -13.51 -9.87
C ARG A 385 10.06 -13.02 -11.04
N LEU A 386 11.00 -13.84 -11.52
CA LEU A 386 11.81 -13.54 -12.71
C LEU A 386 11.01 -13.71 -13.99
N ASP A 387 10.20 -14.77 -14.07
CA ASP A 387 9.43 -15.10 -15.26
C ASP A 387 8.37 -14.04 -15.53
N SER A 388 7.75 -13.51 -14.48
CA SER A 388 6.77 -12.42 -14.60
C SER A 388 7.34 -11.10 -15.12
N TYR A 389 8.64 -10.82 -14.96
CA TYR A 389 9.27 -9.67 -15.60
C TYR A 389 9.81 -10.09 -16.97
N THR A 390 9.11 -9.74 -18.05
CA THR A 390 9.53 -10.08 -19.42
C THR A 390 10.18 -8.91 -20.13
N GLU A 391 10.95 -9.19 -21.19
CA GLU A 391 11.51 -8.12 -22.03
C GLU A 391 10.39 -7.30 -22.70
N ALA A 392 9.30 -7.93 -23.13
CA ALA A 392 8.15 -7.23 -23.69
C ALA A 392 7.53 -6.25 -22.67
N PHE A 393 7.37 -6.71 -21.42
CA PHE A 393 6.88 -5.87 -20.34
C PHE A 393 7.83 -4.71 -20.04
N ARG A 394 9.14 -4.98 -19.93
CA ARG A 394 10.19 -3.96 -19.76
C ARG A 394 10.14 -2.89 -20.85
N GLN A 395 10.00 -3.28 -22.12
CA GLN A 395 9.93 -2.32 -23.23
C GLN A 395 8.75 -1.37 -23.08
N ARG A 396 7.55 -1.90 -22.81
CA ARG A 396 6.38 -1.06 -22.54
C ARG A 396 6.59 -0.16 -21.32
N GLN A 397 7.23 -0.68 -20.27
CA GLN A 397 7.53 0.08 -19.06
C GLN A 397 8.44 1.28 -19.35
N LEU A 398 9.40 1.15 -20.27
CA LEU A 398 10.30 2.24 -20.68
C LEU A 398 9.66 3.23 -21.67
N THR A 399 8.77 2.76 -22.53
CA THR A 399 8.19 3.59 -23.61
C THR A 399 6.89 4.29 -23.23
N GLU A 400 6.07 3.70 -22.37
CA GLU A 400 4.72 4.19 -22.06
C GLU A 400 4.66 4.96 -20.74
N LEU A 401 5.38 4.51 -19.70
CA LEU A 401 5.33 5.17 -18.40
C LEU A 401 6.09 6.47 -18.36
N PHE A 402 5.40 7.52 -17.92
CA PHE A 402 5.95 8.87 -17.79
C PHE A 402 6.57 9.39 -19.11
N ALA A 403 6.12 8.85 -20.25
CA ALA A 403 6.66 9.13 -21.57
C ALA A 403 6.66 10.64 -21.86
N GLY A 404 7.78 11.14 -22.39
CA GLY A 404 7.92 12.56 -22.72
C GLY A 404 8.10 13.50 -21.52
N THR A 405 8.15 12.97 -20.29
CA THR A 405 8.47 13.73 -19.08
C THR A 405 9.90 13.47 -18.62
N ARG A 406 10.40 14.30 -17.69
CA ARG A 406 11.70 14.06 -17.04
C ARG A 406 11.76 12.78 -16.19
N PHE A 407 10.59 12.19 -15.88
CA PHE A 407 10.46 11.00 -15.04
C PHE A 407 10.31 9.70 -15.86
N GLN A 408 10.39 9.78 -17.20
CA GLN A 408 10.42 8.61 -18.06
C GLN A 408 11.53 7.65 -17.61
N PHE A 409 11.17 6.38 -17.45
CA PHE A 409 12.08 5.35 -17.00
C PHE A 409 13.16 5.02 -18.03
N LYS A 410 14.37 4.73 -17.54
CA LYS A 410 15.57 4.49 -18.36
C LYS A 410 16.43 3.34 -17.86
N HIS A 411 16.32 2.97 -16.58
CA HIS A 411 17.25 2.04 -15.94
C HIS A 411 16.67 0.63 -15.76
N PHE A 412 15.45 0.39 -16.23
CA PHE A 412 14.86 -0.95 -16.17
C PHE A 412 15.53 -1.92 -17.14
N VAL A 413 15.84 -3.13 -16.67
CA VAL A 413 16.49 -4.22 -17.42
C VAL A 413 15.88 -5.57 -17.07
N LYS A 414 15.75 -6.46 -18.07
CA LYS A 414 15.45 -7.86 -17.81
C LYS A 414 16.73 -8.59 -17.39
N THR A 415 16.70 -9.19 -16.21
CA THR A 415 17.80 -10.00 -15.66
C THR A 415 17.49 -11.50 -15.74
N ASN A 416 18.48 -12.32 -15.39
CA ASN A 416 18.41 -13.79 -15.33
C ASN A 416 18.57 -14.33 -13.90
N GLY A 417 18.40 -13.48 -12.88
CA GLY A 417 18.77 -13.81 -11.50
C GLY A 417 18.24 -12.83 -10.48
N TYR A 418 18.58 -13.06 -9.22
CA TYR A 418 18.12 -12.24 -8.10
C TYR A 418 19.24 -11.33 -7.57
N ALA A 419 18.86 -10.15 -7.11
CA ALA A 419 19.80 -9.18 -6.55
C ALA A 419 20.37 -9.68 -5.20
N ASN A 420 21.68 -9.52 -5.05
CA ASN A 420 22.39 -9.74 -3.80
C ASN A 420 22.06 -8.60 -2.82
N MET A 421 21.00 -8.79 -2.05
CA MET A 421 20.47 -7.76 -1.15
C MET A 421 21.34 -7.56 0.10
N PRO A 422 21.62 -6.30 0.50
CA PRO A 422 22.12 -5.99 1.85
C PRO A 422 21.19 -6.54 2.93
N LEU A 423 21.74 -7.08 4.02
CA LEU A 423 21.00 -7.80 5.07
C LEU A 423 20.71 -6.96 6.34
N ASP A 424 20.84 -5.64 6.32
CA ASP A 424 20.53 -4.75 7.45
C ASP A 424 19.15 -5.00 8.09
N ALA A 425 19.02 -5.16 9.41
CA ALA A 425 17.76 -5.54 10.06
C ALA A 425 17.26 -6.95 9.68
N LEU A 426 18.16 -7.90 9.39
CA LEU A 426 17.82 -9.25 8.96
C LEU A 426 16.77 -9.92 9.86
N TRP A 427 16.86 -9.73 11.17
CA TRP A 427 15.95 -10.31 12.16
C TRP A 427 14.48 -9.90 11.99
N LEU A 428 14.20 -8.77 11.30
CA LEU A 428 12.85 -8.30 11.00
C LEU A 428 12.32 -8.77 9.63
N ARG A 429 13.08 -9.55 8.88
CA ARG A 429 12.79 -9.83 7.46
C ARG A 429 12.35 -11.27 7.19
N GLY A 430 12.15 -12.08 8.22
CA GLY A 430 11.60 -13.42 8.05
C GLY A 430 10.13 -13.37 7.58
N PRO A 431 9.64 -14.37 6.82
CA PRO A 431 10.38 -15.50 6.24
C PRO A 431 11.40 -15.09 5.16
N TYR A 432 12.33 -15.98 4.82
CA TYR A 432 13.48 -15.70 3.95
C TYR A 432 13.27 -16.18 2.50
N LEU A 433 14.18 -15.72 1.63
CA LEU A 433 14.10 -15.71 0.15
C LEU A 433 13.10 -14.67 -0.37
N HIS A 434 13.14 -14.39 -1.69
CA HIS A 434 12.32 -13.33 -2.30
C HIS A 434 10.80 -13.57 -2.15
N ASN A 435 10.38 -14.83 -2.03
CA ASN A 435 8.99 -15.24 -1.90
C ASN A 435 8.58 -15.61 -0.46
N GLY A 436 9.49 -15.48 0.53
CA GLY A 436 9.20 -15.80 1.92
C GLY A 436 8.85 -17.28 2.13
N SER A 437 9.57 -18.17 1.46
CA SER A 437 9.30 -19.63 1.44
C SER A 437 10.12 -20.43 2.46
N VAL A 438 11.07 -19.79 3.16
CA VAL A 438 11.91 -20.42 4.18
C VAL A 438 11.67 -19.75 5.55
N PRO A 439 11.10 -20.43 6.55
CA PRO A 439 10.56 -19.76 7.73
C PRO A 439 11.62 -19.11 8.64
N THR A 440 12.75 -19.80 8.88
CA THR A 440 13.80 -19.32 9.80
C THR A 440 15.19 -19.30 9.16
N LEU A 441 16.16 -18.61 9.77
CA LEU A 441 17.57 -18.65 9.31
C LEU A 441 18.14 -20.06 9.45
N ARG A 442 17.70 -20.78 10.49
CA ARG A 442 18.05 -22.19 10.69
C ARG A 442 17.59 -23.07 9.53
N ASP A 443 16.37 -22.87 9.04
CA ASP A 443 15.85 -23.59 7.87
C ASP A 443 16.59 -23.18 6.58
N LEU A 444 17.01 -21.92 6.47
CA LEU A 444 17.79 -21.45 5.32
C LEU A 444 19.14 -22.18 5.21
N LEU A 445 19.78 -22.42 6.37
CA LEU A 445 21.03 -23.19 6.49
C LEU A 445 20.80 -24.71 6.48
N ALA A 446 19.57 -25.20 6.37
CA ALA A 446 19.28 -26.62 6.15
C ALA A 446 19.32 -26.94 4.64
N PRO A 447 19.74 -28.16 4.25
CA PRO A 447 19.57 -28.64 2.89
C PRO A 447 18.10 -28.46 2.43
N PRO A 448 17.83 -28.06 1.18
CA PRO A 448 16.46 -27.80 0.73
C PRO A 448 15.45 -28.94 0.98
N ALA A 449 15.92 -30.20 0.93
CA ALA A 449 15.08 -31.37 1.20
C ALA A 449 14.61 -31.49 2.67
N GLU A 450 15.27 -30.81 3.60
CA GLU A 450 14.94 -30.79 5.03
C GLU A 450 14.11 -29.56 5.43
N ARG A 451 13.92 -28.59 4.51
CA ARG A 451 13.15 -27.38 4.78
C ARG A 451 11.65 -27.71 4.92
N PRO A 452 10.92 -27.02 5.82
CA PRO A 452 9.47 -27.23 5.96
C PRO A 452 8.72 -27.01 4.64
N SER A 453 7.84 -27.93 4.29
CA SER A 453 6.96 -27.80 3.11
C SER A 453 5.71 -26.96 3.40
N ALA A 454 5.37 -26.77 4.68
CA ALA A 454 4.31 -25.88 5.11
C ALA A 454 4.54 -25.33 6.53
N PHE A 455 4.24 -24.04 6.72
CA PHE A 455 4.38 -23.35 8.00
C PHE A 455 3.43 -22.16 8.11
N VAL A 456 3.14 -21.72 9.34
CA VAL A 456 2.32 -20.54 9.60
C VAL A 456 3.15 -19.28 9.43
N ARG A 457 2.71 -18.35 8.57
CA ARG A 457 3.23 -16.98 8.46
C ARG A 457 2.26 -15.96 9.03
N GLY A 458 2.74 -14.76 9.34
CA GLY A 458 1.93 -13.65 9.88
C GLY A 458 1.85 -13.60 11.41
N ILE A 459 2.69 -14.38 12.09
CA ILE A 459 2.95 -14.24 13.52
C ILE A 459 4.09 -13.23 13.68
N ASP A 460 3.88 -12.23 14.52
CA ASP A 460 4.82 -11.13 14.75
C ASP A 460 5.71 -11.36 15.99
N ILE A 461 5.88 -12.61 16.45
CA ILE A 461 6.76 -12.93 17.59
C ILE A 461 8.13 -13.33 17.04
N ILE A 462 9.20 -12.64 17.46
CA ILE A 462 10.55 -12.93 16.99
C ILE A 462 11.07 -14.26 17.54
N ASP A 463 11.78 -15.02 16.71
CA ASP A 463 12.46 -16.26 17.11
C ASP A 463 13.95 -16.00 17.33
N GLY A 464 14.35 -15.83 18.60
CA GLY A 464 15.75 -15.61 18.98
C GLY A 464 16.64 -16.85 18.94
N LYS A 465 16.12 -18.03 18.62
CA LYS A 465 16.89 -19.28 18.49
C LYS A 465 17.14 -19.67 17.04
N SER A 466 16.13 -19.50 16.20
CA SER A 466 16.17 -19.91 14.78
C SER A 466 16.31 -18.72 13.84
N GLY A 467 16.03 -17.49 14.30
CA GLY A 467 16.07 -16.26 13.53
C GLY A 467 14.82 -16.05 12.67
N GLY A 468 14.28 -14.82 12.69
CA GLY A 468 13.04 -14.45 12.00
C GLY A 468 11.85 -14.42 12.96
N PHE A 469 10.71 -14.94 12.53
CA PHE A 469 9.49 -15.00 13.33
C PHE A 469 9.06 -16.44 13.60
N VAL A 470 8.43 -16.66 14.75
CA VAL A 470 7.83 -17.95 15.13
C VAL A 470 6.90 -18.44 14.02
N SER A 471 7.21 -19.60 13.46
CA SER A 471 6.57 -20.15 12.26
C SER A 471 6.26 -21.64 12.45
N PRO A 472 5.24 -22.01 13.25
CA PRO A 472 4.90 -23.40 13.52
C PRO A 472 4.45 -24.13 12.25
N SER A 473 4.64 -25.45 12.20
CA SER A 473 4.12 -26.28 11.12
C SER A 473 2.60 -26.18 11.02
N CYS A 474 2.07 -26.34 9.81
CA CYS A 474 0.63 -26.33 9.55
C CYS A 474 0.24 -27.34 8.48
N THR A 475 -1.06 -27.62 8.38
CA THR A 475 -1.63 -28.44 7.31
C THR A 475 -2.18 -27.52 6.22
N PRO A 476 -1.63 -27.55 4.99
CA PRO A 476 -2.14 -26.78 3.86
C PRO A 476 -3.65 -26.96 3.65
N GLY A 477 -4.33 -25.86 3.32
CA GLY A 477 -5.79 -25.81 3.19
C GLY A 477 -6.57 -25.69 4.50
N SER A 478 -5.93 -25.87 5.66
CA SER A 478 -6.55 -25.63 6.97
C SER A 478 -6.31 -24.20 7.44
N ARG A 479 -7.32 -23.57 8.05
CA ARG A 479 -7.17 -22.24 8.68
C ARG A 479 -6.49 -22.42 10.05
N PRO A 480 -5.26 -21.94 10.26
CA PRO A 480 -4.63 -21.98 11.58
C PRO A 480 -5.35 -21.02 12.55
N ALA A 481 -5.13 -21.20 13.86
CA ALA A 481 -5.69 -20.33 14.89
C ALA A 481 -5.22 -18.87 14.76
N GLN A 482 -3.97 -18.69 14.33
CA GLN A 482 -3.38 -17.39 14.01
C GLN A 482 -2.61 -17.51 12.69
N GLY A 483 -2.60 -16.42 11.91
CA GLY A 483 -1.77 -16.31 10.71
C GLY A 483 -2.34 -17.05 9.50
N PHE A 484 -1.46 -17.48 8.62
CA PHE A 484 -1.78 -18.10 7.34
C PHE A 484 -0.89 -19.31 7.11
N CYS A 485 -1.48 -20.45 6.75
CA CYS A 485 -0.70 -21.64 6.40
C CYS A 485 -0.12 -21.49 4.99
N TYR A 486 1.19 -21.29 4.92
CA TYR A 486 1.96 -21.17 3.69
C TYR A 486 2.38 -22.56 3.20
N ASP A 487 2.12 -22.87 1.93
CA ASP A 487 2.50 -24.13 1.28
C ASP A 487 3.53 -23.85 0.19
N THR A 488 4.73 -24.45 0.31
CA THR A 488 5.85 -24.24 -0.61
C THR A 488 5.71 -25.04 -1.91
N ARG A 489 4.71 -25.91 -2.01
CA ARG A 489 4.42 -26.72 -3.20
C ARG A 489 3.50 -26.00 -4.20
N VAL A 490 2.93 -24.87 -3.80
CA VAL A 490 2.18 -23.98 -4.69
C VAL A 490 3.15 -23.33 -5.68
N LEU A 491 2.77 -23.20 -6.96
CA LEU A 491 3.59 -22.51 -7.97
C LEU A 491 3.96 -21.09 -7.50
N GLY A 492 5.23 -20.71 -7.62
CA GLY A 492 5.75 -19.43 -7.16
C GLY A 492 6.15 -19.40 -5.67
N ASN A 493 5.89 -20.48 -4.91
CA ASN A 493 6.20 -20.57 -3.49
C ASN A 493 7.39 -21.52 -3.18
N GLY A 494 8.13 -21.96 -4.19
CA GLY A 494 9.22 -22.92 -4.01
C GLY A 494 10.26 -22.45 -2.98
N ASN A 495 10.65 -23.36 -2.09
CA ASN A 495 11.63 -23.14 -1.01
C ASN A 495 13.03 -23.71 -1.34
N GLY A 496 13.31 -23.95 -2.62
CA GLY A 496 14.58 -24.46 -3.12
C GLY A 496 15.69 -23.41 -3.16
N GLY A 497 16.88 -23.85 -3.57
CA GLY A 497 18.00 -22.95 -3.85
C GLY A 497 18.66 -22.32 -2.64
N HIS A 498 19.58 -21.40 -2.90
CA HIS A 498 20.44 -20.73 -1.93
C HIS A 498 21.09 -21.75 -0.98
N THR A 499 21.92 -22.63 -1.52
CA THR A 499 22.52 -23.76 -0.77
C THR A 499 23.80 -23.39 -0.02
N PHE A 500 24.19 -22.11 -0.03
CA PHE A 500 25.33 -21.58 0.72
C PHE A 500 25.15 -21.80 2.23
N GLY A 501 26.19 -22.31 2.89
CA GLY A 501 26.15 -22.62 4.33
C GLY A 501 25.43 -23.92 4.70
N THR A 502 24.78 -24.63 3.76
CA THR A 502 24.04 -25.85 4.09
C THR A 502 24.92 -27.02 4.54
N THR A 503 26.19 -27.03 4.12
CA THR A 503 27.20 -28.06 4.44
C THR A 503 27.99 -27.79 5.73
N LEU A 504 27.76 -26.65 6.39
CA LEU A 504 28.39 -26.33 7.67
C LEU A 504 28.02 -27.36 8.74
N GLN A 505 28.91 -27.61 9.69
CA GLN A 505 28.61 -28.43 10.85
C GLN A 505 27.57 -27.76 11.76
N ALA A 506 26.89 -28.53 12.60
CA ALA A 506 25.80 -28.01 13.44
C ALA A 506 26.25 -26.85 14.35
N ASN A 507 27.43 -26.96 14.97
CA ASN A 507 28.02 -25.91 15.81
C ASN A 507 28.38 -24.65 14.99
N GLU A 508 28.90 -24.82 13.77
CA GLU A 508 29.20 -23.70 12.87
C GLU A 508 27.92 -22.96 12.45
N LYS A 509 26.82 -23.69 12.20
CA LYS A 509 25.51 -23.10 11.93
C LYS A 509 24.99 -22.31 13.13
N ASP A 510 25.14 -22.84 14.34
CA ASP A 510 24.73 -22.15 15.57
C ASP A 510 25.54 -20.86 15.79
N ASP A 511 26.86 -20.91 15.60
CA ASP A 511 27.73 -19.73 15.67
C ASP A 511 27.34 -18.69 14.59
N LEU A 512 27.13 -19.13 13.33
CA LEU A 512 26.68 -18.25 12.25
C LEU A 512 25.33 -17.59 12.55
N ILE A 513 24.35 -18.34 13.06
CA ILE A 513 23.05 -17.79 13.47
C ILE A 513 23.23 -16.77 14.59
N ALA A 514 24.08 -17.01 15.58
CA ALA A 514 24.36 -16.05 16.64
C ALA A 514 24.85 -14.71 16.08
N TYR A 515 25.68 -14.71 15.04
CA TYR A 515 26.08 -13.48 14.35
C TYR A 515 24.94 -12.85 13.53
N LEU A 516 24.20 -13.64 12.74
CA LEU A 516 23.09 -13.15 11.92
C LEU A 516 21.96 -12.50 12.76
N LEU A 517 21.76 -12.96 14.00
CA LEU A 517 20.82 -12.37 14.95
C LEU A 517 21.25 -10.96 15.42
N THR A 518 22.47 -10.51 15.14
CA THR A 518 22.96 -9.16 15.49
C THR A 518 22.66 -8.07 14.44
N PHE A 519 22.20 -8.48 13.25
CA PHE A 519 22.03 -7.62 12.06
C PHE A 519 20.95 -6.55 12.21
#